data_AF-A0A3B9MFF4-F1
#
_entry.id   AF-A0A3B9MFF4-F1
#
_cell.length_a   1.000
_cell.length_b   1.000
_cell.length_c   1.000
_cell.angle_alpha   90.00
_cell.angle_beta   90.00
_cell.angle_gamma   90.00
#
_symmetry.space_group_name_H-M   'P 1'
#
loop_
_entity.id
_entity.type
_entity.pdbx_description
1 polymer ?
#
loop_
_entity_poly.entity_id
_entity_poly.type
_entity_poly.pdbx_seq_one_letter_code
_entity_poly.pdbx_strand_id
1 'polypeptide(L)' 'MASETELKKNYEAFQRKLLELLPLHAGKFVLMHDGEIVEMFDTARDAYVSGNKLYPDQEFSIQEVANAPVNLGFLSHALS' A
#
# COMPACT_ATOMS: atom_id res chain seq x y z
N MET A 1 5.88 -0.20 12.75
CA MET A 1 4.71 -0.59 11.92
C MET A 1 3.69 0.53 12.06
N ALA A 2 3.08 0.95 10.96
CA ALA A 2 2.11 2.04 10.94
C ALA A 2 0.96 1.79 11.93
N SER A 3 0.44 2.85 12.54
CA SER A 3 -0.74 2.75 13.41
C SER A 3 -1.95 2.22 12.62
N GLU A 4 -2.90 1.57 13.29
CA GLU A 4 -4.13 1.08 12.64
C GLU A 4 -4.91 2.21 11.95
N THR A 5 -4.90 3.40 12.55
CA THR A 5 -5.52 4.60 11.98
C THR A 5 -4.84 5.02 10.68
N GLU A 6 -3.52 5.03 10.65
CA GLU A 6 -2.74 5.44 9.47
C GLU A 6 -2.85 4.41 8.35
N LEU A 7 -2.85 3.12 8.69
CA LEU A 7 -3.11 2.04 7.74
C LEU A 7 -4.50 2.18 7.09
N LYS A 8 -5.53 2.45 7.89
CA LYS A 8 -6.89 2.65 7.39
C LYS A 8 -6.99 3.89 6.49
N LYS A 9 -6.39 5.01 6.91
CA LYS A 9 -6.35 6.26 6.12
C LYS A 9 -5.71 6.03 4.75
N ASN A 10 -4.53 5.40 4.75
CA ASN A 10 -3.79 5.08 3.53
C ASN A 10 -4.56 4.12 2.62
N TYR A 11 -5.16 3.08 3.20
CA TYR A 11 -5.95 2.13 2.44
C TYR A 11 -7.17 2.78 1.79
N GLU A 12 -7.95 3.57 2.53
CA GLU A 12 -9.12 4.28 1.97
C GLU A 12 -8.73 5.26 0.85
N ALA A 13 -7.61 5.98 1.02
CA ALA A 13 -7.10 6.88 -0.02
C ALA A 13 -6.66 6.12 -1.28
N PHE A 14 -5.98 4.99 -1.10
CA PHE A 14 -5.59 4.12 -2.20
C PHE A 14 -6.81 3.56 -2.94
N GLN A 15 -7.83 3.07 -2.23
CA GLN A 15 -9.06 2.54 -2.84
C GLN A 15 -9.78 3.56 -3.71
N ARG A 16 -9.80 4.84 -3.30
CA ARG A 16 -10.38 5.93 -4.12
C ARG A 16 -9.62 6.16 -5.42
N LYS A 17 -8.30 5.94 -5.43
CA LYS A 17 -7.41 6.14 -6.58
C LYS A 17 -7.25 4.88 -7.43
N LEU A 18 -7.62 3.70 -6.91
CA LEU A 18 -7.37 2.41 -7.53
C LEU A 18 -7.96 2.30 -8.94
N LEU A 19 -9.19 2.80 -9.16
CA LEU A 19 -9.84 2.78 -10.48
C LEU A 19 -9.07 3.58 -11.54
N GLU A 20 -8.40 4.66 -11.13
CA GLU A 20 -7.57 5.48 -12.02
C GLU A 20 -6.19 4.88 -12.25
N LEU A 21 -5.63 4.21 -11.23
CA LEU A 21 -4.31 3.59 -11.28
C LEU A 21 -4.29 2.28 -12.08
N LEU A 22 -5.35 1.47 -12.00
CA LEU A 22 -5.43 0.16 -12.66
C LEU A 22 -5.07 0.18 -14.16
N PRO A 23 -5.63 1.05 -15.02
CA PRO A 23 -5.33 1.02 -16.44
C PRO A 23 -3.89 1.44 -16.80
N LEU A 24 -3.20 2.17 -15.92
CA LEU A 24 -1.89 2.78 -16.22
C LEU A 24 -0.73 2.14 -15.47
N HIS A 25 -1.01 1.58 -14.30
CA HIS A 25 -0.01 1.22 -13.30
C HIS A 25 -0.26 -0.16 -12.68
N ALA A 26 -1.10 -1.01 -13.30
CA ALA A 26 -1.29 -2.39 -12.85
C ALA A 26 0.04 -3.12 -12.62
N GLY A 27 0.13 -3.83 -11.50
CA GLY A 27 1.34 -4.57 -11.08
C GLY A 27 2.42 -3.71 -10.43
N LYS A 28 2.28 -2.38 -10.37
CA LYS A 28 3.17 -1.51 -9.58
C LYS A 28 2.81 -1.53 -8.10
N PHE A 29 3.77 -1.15 -7.28
CA PHE A 29 3.64 -1.01 -5.84
C PHE A 29 3.66 0.48 -5.47
N VAL A 30 2.63 0.95 -4.80
CA VAL A 30 2.52 2.33 -4.33
C VAL A 30 2.97 2.41 -2.87
N LEU A 31 3.86 3.36 -2.59
CA LEU A 31 4.18 3.79 -1.24
C LEU A 31 3.17 4.86 -0.82
N MET A 32 2.41 4.55 0.23
CA MET A 32 1.39 5.44 0.80
C MET A 32 1.87 5.98 2.14
N HIS A 33 1.69 7.27 2.36
CA HIS A 33 1.91 7.93 3.65
C HIS A 33 0.95 9.13 3.78
N ASP A 34 0.37 9.29 4.97
CA ASP A 34 -0.57 10.34 5.32
C ASP A 34 -1.78 10.47 4.37
N GLY A 35 -2.21 9.37 3.76
CA GLY A 35 -3.30 9.30 2.79
C GLY A 35 -2.92 9.73 1.38
N GLU A 36 -1.63 9.86 1.07
CA GLU A 36 -1.13 10.26 -0.25
C GLU A 36 -0.23 9.19 -0.87
N ILE A 37 -0.18 9.19 -2.21
CA ILE A 37 0.80 8.40 -2.95
C ILE A 37 2.10 9.18 -2.96
N VAL A 38 3.10 8.67 -2.26
CA VAL A 38 4.44 9.25 -2.23
C VAL A 38 5.15 8.92 -3.54
N GLU A 39 5.18 7.64 -3.89
CA GLU A 39 5.88 7.15 -5.09
C GLU A 39 5.39 5.76 -5.51
N MET A 40 5.69 5.39 -6.76
CA MET A 40 5.34 4.10 -7.37
C MET A 40 6.59 3.35 -7.81
N PHE A 41 6.61 2.05 -7.53
CA PHE A 41 7.75 1.18 -7.76
C PHE A 41 7.34 -0.05 -8.57
N ASP A 42 8.30 -0.65 -9.27
CA ASP A 42 8.08 -1.92 -9.98
C ASP A 42 8.13 -3.13 -9.05
N THR A 43 8.71 -2.99 -7.84
CA THR A 43 8.79 -4.08 -6.86
C THR A 43 8.40 -3.62 -5.46
N ALA A 44 7.78 -4.54 -4.70
CA ALA A 44 7.47 -4.31 -3.28
C ALA A 44 8.74 -4.04 -2.44
N ARG A 45 9.87 -4.63 -2.84
CA ARG A 45 11.16 -4.46 -2.16
C ARG A 45 11.63 -3.01 -2.27
N ASP A 46 11.54 -2.40 -3.45
CA ASP A 46 11.97 -1.03 -3.65
C ASP A 46 11.07 -0.06 -2.89
N ALA A 47 9.75 -0.28 -2.93
CA ALA A 47 8.79 0.48 -2.12
C ALA A 47 9.11 0.39 -0.61
N TYR A 48 9.48 -0.79 -0.12
CA TYR A 48 9.86 -1.00 1.28
C TYR A 48 11.18 -0.33 1.65
N VAL A 49 12.21 -0.48 0.82
CA VAL A 49 13.51 0.16 1.06
C VAL A 49 13.37 1.68 1.05
N SER A 50 12.63 2.24 0.11
CA SER A 50 12.35 3.67 0.03
C SER A 50 11.51 4.15 1.22
N GLY A 51 10.45 3.41 1.58
CA GLY A 51 9.62 3.71 2.74
C GLY A 51 10.41 3.77 4.05
N ASN A 52 11.29 2.80 4.32
CA ASN A 52 12.14 2.82 5.52
C ASN A 52 13.17 3.96 5.53
N LYS A 53 13.61 4.42 4.36
CA LYS A 53 14.54 5.55 4.25
C LYS A 53 13.85 6.89 4.48
N LEU A 54 12.63 7.04 3.94
CA LEU A 54 11.85 8.28 4.04
C LEU A 54 11.14 8.41 5.39
N TYR A 55 10.66 7.29 5.92
CA TYR A 55 9.81 7.20 7.11
C TYR A 55 10.39 6.15 8.08
N PRO A 56 11.46 6.48 8.82
CA PRO A 56 12.10 5.56 9.76
C PRO A 56 11.16 5.09 10.88
N ASP A 57 10.13 5.88 11.19
CA ASP A 57 9.08 5.55 12.18
C ASP A 57 8.03 4.55 11.65
N GLN A 58 8.16 4.13 10.38
CA GLN A 58 7.32 3.13 9.70
C GLN A 58 5.83 3.51 9.60
N GLU A 59 5.51 4.80 9.50
CA GLU A 59 4.14 5.32 9.31
C GLU A 59 3.67 5.26 7.84
N PHE A 60 4.20 4.33 7.06
CA PHE A 60 3.84 4.14 5.66
C PHE A 60 3.19 2.77 5.43
N SER A 61 2.48 2.65 4.32
CA SER A 61 2.00 1.36 3.82
C SER A 61 2.36 1.18 2.36
N ILE A 62 2.47 -0.08 1.94
CA ILE A 62 2.71 -0.43 0.54
C ILE A 62 1.48 -1.17 0.04
N GLN A 63 0.96 -0.75 -1.11
CA GLN A 63 -0.19 -1.37 -1.74
C GLN A 63 0.18 -1.77 -3.17
N GLU A 64 -0.26 -2.94 -3.62
CA GLU A 64 -0.11 -3.33 -5.02
C GLU A 64 -1.29 -2.79 -5.82
N VAL A 65 -1.02 -2.21 -6.99
CA VAL A 65 -2.05 -1.82 -7.96
C VAL A 65 -2.53 -3.09 -8.67
N ALA A 66 -3.43 -3.82 -8.02
CA ALA A 66 -4.00 -5.05 -8.55
C ALA A 66 -5.53 -4.98 -8.56
N ASN A 67 -6.15 -5.62 -9.56
CA ASN A 67 -7.62 -5.68 -9.70
C ASN A 67 -8.25 -6.72 -8.76
N ALA A 68 -7.44 -7.36 -7.91
CA ALA A 68 -7.92 -8.26 -6.87
C ALA A 68 -8.14 -7.44 -5.60
N PRO A 69 -9.37 -7.33 -5.07
CA PRO A 69 -9.54 -6.85 -3.71
C PRO A 69 -8.76 -7.80 -2.81
N VAL A 70 -7.69 -7.29 -2.17
CA VAL A 70 -7.02 -8.02 -1.09
C VAL A 70 -8.08 -8.20 -0.02
N ASN A 71 -8.67 -9.40 0.01
CA ASN A 71 -9.69 -9.74 0.97
C ASN A 71 -8.99 -9.88 2.32
N LEU A 72 -8.98 -8.80 3.11
CA LEU A 72 -8.35 -8.70 4.43
C LEU A 72 -8.78 -9.82 5.39
N GLY A 73 -9.88 -10.56 5.09
CA GLY A 73 -10.30 -11.74 5.83
C GLY A 73 -9.45 -13.00 5.62
N PHE A 74 -8.61 -13.09 4.58
CA PHE A 74 -7.84 -14.31 4.30
C PHE A 74 -6.54 -14.45 5.10
N LEU A 75 -6.00 -13.37 5.65
CA LEU A 75 -4.82 -13.44 6.54
C LEU A 75 -5.14 -14.01 7.92
N SER A 76 -6.42 -14.06 8.31
CA SER A 76 -6.83 -14.63 9.61
C SER A 76 -6.93 -16.16 9.60
N HIS A 77 -6.90 -16.82 8.43
CA HIS A 77 -7.11 -18.27 8.31
C HIS A 77 -5.87 -19.08 7.90
N ALA A 78 -4.76 -18.45 7.54
CA ALA A 78 -3.54 -19.16 7.15
C ALA A 78 -2.65 -19.57 8.35
N LEU A 79 -3.12 -19.35 9.58
CA LEU A 79 -2.43 -19.76 10.82
C LEU A 79 -3.27 -20.67 11.72
N SER A 80 -4.33 -21.30 11.21
CA SER A 80 -5.07 -22.37 11.90
C SER A 80 -4.66 -23.75 11.39
#